data_AF-A0ABD3LLQ6-F1
#
_entry.id   AF-A0ABD3LLQ6-F1
#
_cell.length_a   1.000
_cell.length_b   1.000
_cell.length_c   1.000
_cell.angle_alpha   90.00
_cell.angle_beta   90.00
_cell.angle_gamma   90.00
#
_symmetry.space_group_name_H-M   'P 1'
#
loop_
_entity.id
_entity.type
_entity.pdbx_description
1 polymer ?
#
loop_
_entity_poly.entity_id
_entity_poly.type
_entity_poly.pdbx_seq_one_letter_code
_entity_poly.pdbx_strand_id
1 'polypeptide(L)'
;MDWVYSKEIGHGGFATVHLTAPAETCPSDHPPLMAVKFSDAALSSSLRHKRRVLSELGDCPRIVRCFNHPLTAEHRGKELYNVLLEYVASGSLANSMKSMGSPSRSPRSDPTRWNQLMKRSLSSFSL
;
A
#
# COMPACT_ATOMS: atom_id res chain seq x y z
N MET A 1 -7.29 16.34 -9.93
CA MET A 1 -6.80 15.23 -9.09
C MET A 1 -8.00 14.71 -8.35
N ASP A 2 -8.43 13.49 -8.64
CA ASP A 2 -9.69 12.93 -8.12
C ASP A 2 -9.56 12.36 -6.69
N TRP A 3 -8.43 12.67 -6.03
CA TRP A 3 -7.99 12.05 -4.78
C TRP A 3 -7.41 13.10 -3.84
N VAL A 4 -7.70 12.95 -2.54
CA VAL A 4 -7.18 13.83 -1.49
C VAL A 4 -6.21 13.06 -0.60
N TYR A 5 -4.94 13.46 -0.61
CA TYR A 5 -3.91 12.95 0.29
C TYR A 5 -4.16 13.47 1.71
N SER A 6 -4.35 12.59 2.68
CA SER A 6 -4.71 12.98 4.05
C SER A 6 -3.56 12.87 5.04
N LYS A 7 -2.88 11.73 5.10
CA LYS A 7 -1.85 11.45 6.13
C LYS A 7 -0.76 10.53 5.61
N GLU A 8 0.50 10.88 5.87
CA GLU A 8 1.63 9.97 5.67
C GLU A 8 1.56 8.79 6.65
N ILE A 9 1.60 7.56 6.12
CA ILE A 9 1.56 6.32 6.90
C ILE A 9 2.82 5.47 6.73
N GLY A 10 3.73 5.88 5.85
CA GLY A 10 4.96 5.17 5.56
C GLY A 10 5.89 5.97 4.67
N HIS A 11 7.19 5.83 4.92
CA HIS A 11 8.24 6.44 4.11
C HIS A 11 9.35 5.42 3.91
N GLY A 12 9.73 5.20 2.67
CA GLY A 12 10.88 4.41 2.27
C GLY A 12 11.85 5.25 1.45
N GLY A 13 13.06 4.75 1.23
CA GLY A 13 14.14 5.54 0.61
C GLY A 13 13.83 6.14 -0.77
N PHE A 14 12.85 5.60 -1.50
CA PHE A 14 12.49 6.07 -2.84
C PHE A 14 11.00 6.38 -3.02
N ALA A 15 10.18 6.22 -1.98
CA ALA A 15 8.74 6.38 -2.11
C ALA A 15 8.08 6.63 -0.77
N THR A 16 7.05 7.47 -0.81
CA THR A 16 6.22 7.81 0.35
C THR A 16 4.84 7.21 0.18
N VAL A 17 4.22 6.80 1.28
CA VAL A 17 2.89 6.19 1.33
C VAL A 17 1.97 7.07 2.17
N HIS A 18 0.90 7.56 1.54
CA HIS A 18 -0.12 8.36 2.19
C HIS A 18 -1.46 7.62 2.19
N LEU A 19 -2.31 7.93 3.16
CA LEU A 19 -3.74 7.67 3.08
C LEU A 19 -4.37 8.60 2.06
N THR A 20 -5.35 8.08 1.34
CA THR A 20 -6.13 8.83 0.36
C THR A 20 -7.58 8.38 0.34
N ALA A 21 -8.45 9.32 -0.01
CA ALA A 21 -9.86 9.08 -0.27
C ALA A 21 -10.24 9.68 -1.64
N PRO A 22 -11.27 9.15 -2.33
CA PRO A 22 -11.87 9.84 -3.47
C PRO A 22 -12.32 11.25 -3.06
N ALA A 23 -12.14 12.23 -3.94
CA ALA A 23 -12.72 13.56 -3.74
C ALA A 23 -14.26 13.44 -3.73
N GLU A 24 -14.94 14.14 -2.81
CA GLU A 24 -16.40 14.06 -2.65
C GLU A 24 -17.18 14.40 -3.94
N THR A 25 -16.56 15.17 -4.83
CA THR A 25 -17.12 15.58 -6.12
C THR A 25 -17.00 14.53 -7.22
N CYS A 26 -16.31 13.41 -6.97
CA CYS A 26 -15.99 12.40 -7.97
C CYS A 26 -16.56 11.04 -7.55
N PRO A 27 -17.68 10.57 -8.12
CA PRO A 27 -18.14 9.22 -7.90
C PRO A 27 -17.07 8.25 -8.43
N SER A 28 -16.60 7.36 -7.57
CA SER A 28 -15.56 6.39 -7.89
C SER A 28 -15.97 5.03 -7.34
N ASP A 29 -15.80 3.98 -8.13
CA ASP A 29 -16.02 2.58 -7.71
C ASP A 29 -14.96 2.08 -6.71
N HIS A 30 -14.02 2.96 -6.33
CA HIS A 30 -12.98 2.64 -5.36
C HIS A 30 -13.46 2.80 -3.91
N PRO A 31 -12.85 2.06 -2.97
CA PRO A 31 -13.16 2.18 -1.55
C PRO A 31 -12.96 3.60 -1.00
N PRO A 32 -13.70 3.99 0.06
CA PRO A 32 -13.62 5.32 0.65
C PRO A 32 -12.26 5.64 1.29
N LEU A 33 -11.46 4.62 1.59
CA LEU A 33 -10.13 4.78 2.17
C LEU A 33 -9.13 3.81 1.51
N MET A 34 -8.03 4.37 1.04
CA MET A 34 -6.97 3.65 0.35
C MET A 34 -5.60 4.17 0.77
N ALA A 35 -4.56 3.46 0.37
CA ALA A 35 -3.19 3.92 0.45
C ALA A 35 -2.70 4.28 -0.95
N VAL A 36 -2.03 5.43 -1.09
CA VAL A 36 -1.33 5.81 -2.31
C VAL A 36 0.16 5.83 -2.01
N LYS A 37 0.91 5.08 -2.79
CA LYS A 37 2.36 5.11 -2.77
C LYS A 37 2.85 5.88 -3.97
N PHE A 38 3.71 6.86 -3.75
CA PHE A 38 4.24 7.69 -4.83
C PHE A 38 5.75 7.84 -4.75
N SER A 39 6.37 8.03 -5.90
CA SER A 39 7.79 8.36 -6.05
C SER A 39 7.96 9.39 -7.15
N ASP A 40 9.10 10.08 -7.15
CA ASP A 40 9.54 10.83 -8.34
C ASP A 40 9.53 9.90 -9.56
N ALA A 41 8.95 10.35 -10.67
CA ALA A 41 8.85 9.57 -11.91
C ALA A 41 10.23 9.13 -12.39
N ALA A 42 11.26 9.96 -12.22
CA ALA A 42 12.64 9.64 -12.58
C ALA A 42 13.23 8.47 -11.76
N LEU A 43 12.73 8.25 -10.53
CA LEU A 43 13.20 7.21 -9.61
C LEU A 43 12.20 6.05 -9.46
N SER A 44 11.16 6.02 -10.31
CA SER A 44 10.01 5.13 -10.15
C SER A 44 10.21 3.69 -10.64
N SER A 45 11.40 3.30 -11.11
CA SER A 45 11.67 1.97 -11.70
C SER A 45 11.29 0.82 -10.76
N SER A 46 11.68 0.91 -9.49
CA SER A 46 11.35 -0.07 -8.44
C SER A 46 9.84 -0.10 -8.16
N LEU A 47 9.20 1.07 -8.08
CA LEU A 47 7.77 1.18 -7.84
C LEU A 47 6.94 0.62 -9.01
N ARG A 48 7.35 0.89 -10.25
CA ARG A 48 6.77 0.32 -11.49
C ARG A 48 6.87 -1.20 -11.53
N HIS A 49 8.04 -1.75 -11.20
CA HIS A 49 8.24 -3.19 -11.17
C HIS A 49 7.33 -3.87 -10.12
N LYS A 50 7.30 -3.34 -8.90
CA LYS A 50 6.42 -3.85 -7.83
C LYS A 50 4.96 -3.78 -8.21
N ARG A 51 4.51 -2.68 -8.83
CA ARG A 51 3.15 -2.56 -9.35
C ARG A 51 2.84 -3.67 -10.34
N ARG A 52 3.73 -3.91 -11.31
CA ARG A 52 3.56 -4.96 -12.32
C ARG A 52 3.38 -6.34 -11.68
N VAL A 53 4.24 -6.68 -10.73
CA VAL A 53 4.14 -7.95 -9.98
C VAL A 53 2.80 -8.06 -9.24
N LEU A 54 2.37 -6.99 -8.55
CA LEU A 54 1.08 -6.97 -7.86
C LEU A 54 -0.10 -7.08 -8.82
N SER A 55 -0.02 -6.47 -10.01
CA SER A 55 -1.04 -6.59 -11.05
C SER A 55 -1.12 -8.01 -11.61
N GLU A 56 0.00 -8.69 -11.81
CA GLU A 56 0.06 -10.08 -12.28
C GLU A 56 -0.49 -11.08 -11.25
N LEU A 57 -0.38 -10.76 -9.96
CA LEU A 57 -0.95 -11.58 -8.86
C LEU A 57 -2.48 -11.46 -8.74
N GLY A 58 -3.08 -10.41 -9.31
CA GLY A 58 -4.52 -10.19 -9.35
C GLY A 58 -5.18 -10.07 -7.96
N ASP A 59 -6.46 -10.44 -7.91
CA ASP A 59 -7.28 -10.38 -6.70
C ASP A 59 -7.02 -11.58 -5.79
N CYS A 60 -5.86 -11.57 -5.11
CA CYS A 60 -5.53 -12.57 -4.10
C CYS A 60 -5.90 -12.07 -2.69
N PRO A 61 -6.78 -12.76 -1.93
CA PRO A 61 -7.22 -12.32 -0.59
C PRO A 61 -6.11 -12.19 0.46
N ARG A 62 -4.90 -12.72 0.17
CA ARG A 62 -3.72 -12.69 1.05
C ARG A 62 -2.67 -11.66 0.63
N ILE A 63 -2.94 -10.91 -0.43
CA ILE A 63 -2.06 -9.89 -0.99
C ILE A 63 -2.80 -8.56 -0.98
N VAL A 64 -2.08 -7.46 -0.78
CA VAL A 64 -2.66 -6.13 -0.86
C VAL A 64 -3.09 -5.89 -2.30
N ARG A 65 -4.36 -5.57 -2.51
CA ARG A 65 -4.85 -5.27 -3.84
C ARG A 65 -4.22 -3.99 -4.38
N CYS A 66 -3.72 -4.05 -5.61
CA CYS A 66 -3.29 -2.88 -6.37
C CYS A 66 -4.46 -2.41 -7.24
N PHE A 67 -4.88 -1.17 -7.09
CA PHE A 67 -5.97 -0.59 -7.87
C PHE A 67 -5.41 0.03 -9.16
N ASN A 68 -5.92 -0.42 -10.31
CA ASN A 68 -5.80 0.22 -11.63
C ASN A 68 -4.39 0.67 -12.10
N HIS A 69 -4.36 1.45 -13.18
CA HIS A 69 -3.16 2.01 -13.81
C HIS A 69 -2.49 3.09 -12.95
N PRO A 70 -1.18 3.28 -13.11
CA PRO A 70 -0.47 4.29 -12.36
C PRO A 70 -1.04 5.67 -12.67
N LEU A 71 -1.20 6.46 -11.62
CA LEU A 71 -1.61 7.85 -11.76
C LEU A 71 -0.33 8.67 -11.83
N THR A 72 -0.09 9.34 -12.94
CA THR A 72 0.91 10.39 -13.01
C THR A 72 0.30 11.69 -12.49
N ALA A 73 1.00 12.32 -11.56
CA ALA A 73 0.59 13.58 -10.97
C ALA A 73 1.75 14.54 -10.96
N GLU A 74 1.50 15.80 -11.30
CA GLU A 74 2.48 16.83 -11.02
C GLU A 74 2.26 17.36 -9.60
N HIS A 75 3.33 17.39 -8.80
CA HIS A 75 3.31 18.03 -7.50
C HIS A 75 4.59 18.85 -7.33
N ARG A 76 4.43 20.16 -7.12
CA ARG A 76 5.53 21.12 -6.97
C ARG A 76 6.56 21.06 -8.12
N GLY A 77 6.08 20.96 -9.36
CA GLY A 77 6.93 20.93 -10.56
C GLY A 77 7.68 19.61 -10.79
N LYS A 78 7.33 18.55 -10.06
CA LYS A 78 7.87 17.20 -10.27
C LYS A 78 6.77 16.26 -10.71
N GLU A 79 7.08 15.45 -11.72
CA GLU A 79 6.23 14.33 -12.10
C GLU A 79 6.36 13.21 -11.07
N LEU A 80 5.24 12.78 -10.52
CA LEU A 80 5.15 11.67 -9.57
C LEU A 80 4.50 10.47 -10.23
N TYR A 81 5.07 9.30 -9.98
CA TYR A 81 4.48 8.01 -10.32
C TYR A 81 3.75 7.46 -9.10
N ASN A 82 2.42 7.38 -9.17
CA ASN A 82 1.59 6.95 -8.05
C ASN A 82 0.99 5.57 -8.31
N VAL A 83 0.91 4.77 -7.25
CA VAL A 83 0.27 3.46 -7.21
C VAL A 83 -0.75 3.46 -6.09
N LEU A 84 -2.00 3.16 -6.44
CA LEU A 84 -3.10 3.08 -5.49
C LEU A 84 -3.25 1.65 -4.97
N LEU A 85 -3.37 1.50 -3.66
CA LEU A 85 -3.30 0.22 -2.95
C LEU A 85 -4.41 0.12 -1.89
N GLU A 86 -4.86 -1.10 -1.63
CA GLU A 86 -5.76 -1.41 -0.51
C GLU A 86 -5.12 -0.97 0.82
N TYR A 87 -5.85 -0.17 1.59
CA TYR A 87 -5.40 0.20 2.93
C TYR A 87 -5.72 -0.90 3.93
N VAL A 88 -4.74 -1.27 4.75
CA VAL A 88 -4.90 -2.27 5.81
C VAL A 88 -4.63 -1.63 7.17
N ALA A 89 -5.69 -1.37 7.94
CA ALA A 89 -5.62 -0.70 9.24
C ALA A 89 -4.81 -1.46 10.32
N SER A 90 -4.55 -2.76 10.13
CA SER A 90 -3.78 -3.60 11.06
C SER A 90 -2.28 -3.24 11.15
N GLY A 91 -1.81 -2.30 10.31
CA GLY A 91 -0.44 -1.78 10.36
C GLY A 91 0.61 -2.77 9.85
N SER A 92 1.88 -2.37 9.92
CA SER A 92 3.02 -3.15 9.39
C SER A 92 3.23 -4.47 10.15
N LEU A 93 3.90 -5.43 9.51
CA LEU A 93 4.28 -6.70 10.15
C LEU A 93 5.14 -6.44 11.40
N ALA A 94 6.04 -5.46 11.31
CA ALA A 94 6.89 -5.02 12.42
C ALA A 94 6.07 -4.61 13.66
N ASN A 95 4.93 -3.93 13.46
CA ASN A 95 4.07 -3.53 14.57
C ASN A 95 3.45 -4.74 15.29
N SER A 96 3.10 -5.82 14.58
CA SER A 96 2.64 -7.04 15.28
C SER A 96 3.74 -7.87 15.87
N MET A 97 4.94 -7.87 15.29
CA MET A 97 6.07 -8.53 15.96
C MET A 97 6.38 -7.83 17.29
N LYS A 98 6.28 -6.50 17.36
CA LYS A 98 6.41 -5.73 18.61
C LYS A 98 5.26 -5.95 19.59
N SER A 99 4.03 -6.12 19.09
CA SER A 99 2.87 -6.44 19.95
C SER A 99 2.87 -7.89 20.44
N MET A 100 3.60 -8.80 19.80
CA MET A 100 3.87 -10.15 20.29
C MET A 100 4.99 -10.12 21.34
N GLY A 101 4.72 -9.52 22.50
CA GLY A 101 5.48 -9.87 23.69
C GLY A 101 5.28 -11.35 23.96
N SER A 102 6.32 -12.16 23.73
CA SER A 102 6.47 -13.62 23.99
C SER A 102 6.37 -14.56 22.76
N PRO A 103 7.28 -15.56 22.61
CA PRO A 103 7.39 -16.41 21.42
C PRO A 103 6.35 -17.55 21.33
N SER A 104 5.41 -17.65 22.28
CA SER A 104 4.67 -18.91 22.51
C SER A 104 3.48 -19.16 21.58
N ARG A 105 3.06 -18.20 20.75
CA ARG A 105 1.89 -18.37 19.88
C ARG A 105 2.29 -18.36 18.41
N SER A 106 2.85 -19.48 17.98
CA SER A 106 3.27 -19.73 16.60
C SER A 106 2.14 -19.38 15.63
N PRO A 107 2.38 -18.57 14.59
CA PRO A 107 1.34 -18.23 13.63
C PRO A 107 0.78 -19.47 12.92
N ARG A 108 1.53 -20.60 12.86
CA ARG A 108 1.15 -21.88 12.21
C ARG A 108 -0.18 -22.48 12.64
N SER A 109 -0.67 -22.17 13.84
CA SER A 109 -1.94 -22.69 14.33
C SER A 109 -3.16 -21.84 13.96
N ASP A 110 -2.97 -20.66 13.36
CA ASP A 110 -4.07 -19.77 12.98
C ASP A 110 -3.95 -19.33 11.49
N PRO A 111 -4.75 -19.91 10.59
CA PRO A 111 -4.72 -19.60 9.16
C PRO A 111 -5.16 -18.17 8.84
N THR A 112 -6.04 -17.57 9.64
CA THR A 112 -6.47 -16.18 9.48
C THR A 112 -5.33 -15.24 9.83
N ARG A 113 -4.58 -15.56 10.88
CA ARG A 113 -3.42 -14.78 11.30
C ARG A 113 -2.27 -14.87 10.30
N TRP A 114 -2.01 -16.04 9.70
CA TRP A 114 -1.06 -16.15 8.58
C TRP A 114 -1.44 -15.29 7.39
N ASN A 115 -2.72 -15.23 7.04
CA ASN A 115 -3.20 -14.37 5.95
C ASN A 115 -2.89 -12.91 6.22
N GLN A 116 -3.13 -12.46 7.45
CA GLN A 116 -2.82 -11.10 7.85
C GLN A 116 -1.31 -10.83 7.82
N LEU A 117 -0.48 -11.76 8.30
CA LEU A 117 0.98 -11.58 8.28
C LEU A 117 1.53 -11.54 6.85
N MET A 118 1.00 -12.34 5.92
CA MET A 118 1.40 -12.30 4.51
C MET A 118 1.02 -10.98 3.83
N LYS A 119 -0.23 -10.50 4.03
CA LYS A 119 -0.66 -9.17 3.58
C LYS A 119 0.27 -8.07 4.11
N ARG A 120 0.71 -8.20 5.35
CA ARG A 120 1.55 -7.21 6.05
C ARG A 120 3.01 -7.29 5.68
N SER A 121 3.55 -8.48 5.40
CA SER A 121 4.91 -8.63 4.90
C SER A 121 5.03 -7.95 3.54
N LEU A 122 4.08 -8.17 2.63
CA LEU A 122 4.09 -7.55 1.30
C LEU A 122 3.84 -6.03 1.35
N SER A 123 3.05 -5.54 2.32
CA SER A 123 2.96 -4.10 2.59
C SER A 123 4.22 -3.52 3.24
N SER A 124 4.95 -4.31 4.04
CA SER A 124 6.20 -3.90 4.71
C SER A 124 7.44 -4.01 3.81
N PHE A 125 7.47 -4.93 2.83
CA PHE A 125 8.45 -4.94 1.72
C PHE A 125 8.30 -3.72 0.79
N SER A 126 7.29 -2.89 1.06
CA SER A 126 7.06 -1.59 0.44
C SER A 126 7.40 -0.40 1.36
N LEU A 127 8.03 -0.61 2.52
CA LEU A 127 8.70 0.42 3.31
C LEU A 127 10.21 0.37 3.08
#